data_AF-A0A838PI49-F1
#
_entry.id   AF-A0A838PI49-F1
#
_cell.length_a   1.000
_cell.length_b   1.000
_cell.length_c   1.000
_cell.angle_alpha   90.00
_cell.angle_beta   90.00
_cell.angle_gamma   90.00
#
_symmetry.space_group_name_H-M   'P 1'
#
loop_
_entity.id
_entity.type
_entity.pdbx_description
1 polymer ?
#
loop_
_entity_poly.entity_id
_entity_poly.type
_entity_poly.pdbx_seq_one_letter_code
_entity_poly.pdbx_strand_id
1 'polypeptide(L)' 'MTKSQKAYREYLKSDHWLDLRNKGGPGGRLMVDHDHKTWAIRGLLCCRCNSVIGYAKDNPETLRNAISYLERNSIVRPTL' A
#
# COMPACT_ATOMS: atom_id res chain seq x y z
N MET A 1 11.89 19.58 -11.61
CA MET A 1 10.94 18.47 -11.46
C MET A 1 11.61 17.21 -12.00
N THR A 2 11.80 16.17 -11.18
CA THR A 2 12.50 14.95 -11.61
C THR A 2 11.66 14.19 -12.66
N LYS A 3 12.28 13.36 -13.50
CA LYS A 3 11.56 12.52 -14.49
C LYS A 3 10.44 11.70 -13.83
N SER A 4 10.69 11.23 -12.61
CA SER A 4 9.74 10.51 -11.75
C SER A 4 8.49 11.31 -11.38
N GLN A 5 8.65 12.60 -11.07
CA GLN A 5 7.52 13.48 -10.77
C GLN A 5 6.64 13.77 -12.01
N LYS A 6 7.20 13.68 -13.23
CA LYS A 6 6.45 13.84 -14.48
C LYS A 6 5.58 12.61 -14.77
N ALA A 7 6.17 11.41 -14.70
CA ALA A 7 5.44 10.16 -14.87
C ALA A 7 4.30 10.01 -13.85
N TYR A 8 4.56 10.41 -12.60
CA TYR A 8 3.53 10.46 -11.56
C TYR A 8 2.35 11.38 -11.95
N ARG A 9 2.64 12.60 -12.45
CA ARG A 9 1.61 13.55 -12.88
C ARG A 9 0.83 13.07 -14.11
N GLU A 10 1.46 12.34 -15.02
CA GLU A 10 0.79 11.76 -16.19
C GLU A 10 -0.16 10.62 -15.77
N TYR A 11 0.30 9.74 -14.86
CA TYR A 11 -0.53 8.67 -14.32
C TYR A 11 -1.80 9.19 -13.63
N LEU A 12 -1.67 10.24 -12.79
CA LEU A 12 -2.81 10.89 -12.13
C LEU A 12 -3.82 11.54 -13.09
N LYS A 13 -3.46 11.75 -14.36
CA LYS A 13 -4.34 12.30 -15.38
C LYS A 13 -4.94 11.25 -16.31
N SER A 14 -4.54 9.98 -16.17
CA SER A 14 -5.08 8.90 -16.99
C SER A 14 -6.52 8.58 -16.60
N ASP A 15 -7.36 8.25 -17.58
CA ASP A 15 -8.76 7.85 -17.35
C ASP A 15 -8.86 6.63 -16.42
N HIS A 16 -7.86 5.75 -16.49
CA HIS A 16 -7.71 4.60 -15.60
C HIS A 16 -7.59 5.01 -14.12
N TRP A 17 -6.88 6.11 -13.81
CA TRP A 17 -6.79 6.61 -12.44
C TRP A 17 -8.12 7.19 -11.95
N LEU A 18 -8.83 7.94 -12.80
CA LEU A 18 -10.11 8.58 -12.44
C LEU A 18 -11.16 7.53 -12.07
N ASP A 19 -11.22 6.43 -12.81
CA ASP A 19 -12.13 5.32 -12.57
C ASP A 19 -11.80 4.55 -11.29
N LEU A 20 -10.51 4.23 -11.07
CA LEU A 20 -10.11 3.43 -9.91
C LEU A 20 -10.11 4.20 -8.59
N ARG A 21 -9.86 5.52 -8.58
CA ARG A 21 -9.81 6.33 -7.35
C ARG A 21 -11.05 6.18 -6.47
N ASN A 22 -12.22 6.01 -7.10
CA ASN A 22 -13.51 5.95 -6.44
C ASN A 22 -14.00 4.51 -6.17
N LYS A 23 -13.24 3.49 -6.58
CA LYS A 23 -13.59 2.06 -6.42
C LYS A 23 -13.08 1.44 -5.11
N GLY A 24 -12.53 2.23 -4.19
CA GLY A 24 -12.01 1.71 -2.92
C GLY A 24 -13.11 1.17 -2.01
N GLY A 25 -12.94 -0.06 -1.48
CA GLY A 25 -13.78 -0.63 -0.42
C GLY A 25 -13.80 0.22 0.87
N PRO A 26 -14.31 -0.27 2.01
CA PRO A 26 -14.56 0.55 3.21
C PRO A 26 -13.35 1.42 3.60
N GLY A 27 -13.42 2.73 3.31
CA GLY A 27 -12.28 3.67 3.29
C GLY A 27 -12.16 4.54 2.03
N GLY A 28 -12.91 4.24 0.96
CA GLY A 28 -13.39 5.16 -0.08
C GLY A 28 -12.38 5.79 -1.05
N ARG A 29 -11.07 5.79 -0.77
CA ARG A 29 -10.06 6.35 -1.67
C ARG A 29 -8.85 5.44 -1.78
N LEU A 30 -8.51 5.07 -3.01
CA LEU A 30 -7.24 4.41 -3.30
C LEU A 30 -6.10 5.42 -3.37
N MET A 31 -4.94 5.01 -2.89
CA MET A 31 -3.68 5.76 -2.86
C MET A 31 -2.73 5.16 -3.89
N VAL A 32 -1.91 6.02 -4.52
CA VAL A 32 -0.87 5.57 -5.46
C VAL A 32 0.31 5.02 -4.69
N ASP A 33 0.54 3.72 -4.84
CA ASP A 33 1.72 3.03 -4.33
C ASP A 33 2.86 3.14 -5.35
N HIS A 34 4.06 3.44 -4.86
CA HIS A 34 5.24 3.59 -5.68
C HIS A 34 6.49 3.13 -4.92
N ASP A 35 7.47 2.65 -5.67
CA ASP A 35 8.74 2.24 -5.12
C ASP A 35 9.56 3.46 -4.63
N HIS A 36 9.99 3.49 -3.37
CA HIS A 36 10.67 4.65 -2.80
C HIS A 36 12.10 4.88 -3.35
N LYS A 37 12.67 3.95 -4.14
CA LYS A 37 14.01 4.10 -4.74
C LYS A 37 13.93 4.61 -6.18
N THR A 38 13.06 3.99 -6.97
CA THR A 38 12.91 4.22 -8.41
C THR A 38 11.78 5.19 -8.75
N TRP A 39 10.86 5.40 -7.81
CA TRP A 39 9.59 6.11 -8.00
C TRP A 39 8.67 5.49 -9.05
N ALA A 40 8.92 4.24 -9.45
CA ALA A 40 8.05 3.50 -10.33
C ALA A 40 6.72 3.21 -9.62
N ILE A 41 5.60 3.46 -10.31
CA ILE A 41 4.26 3.18 -9.79
C ILE A 41 4.05 1.68 -9.78
N ARG A 42 3.65 1.14 -8.61
CA ARG A 42 3.31 -0.28 -8.45
C ARG A 42 1.82 -0.51 -8.67
N GLY A 43 0.97 0.42 -8.21
CA GLY A 43 -0.47 0.33 -8.40
C GLY A 43 -1.26 1.21 -7.44
N LEU A 44 -2.49 0.78 -7.16
CA LEU A 44 -3.41 1.46 -6.26
C LEU A 44 -3.74 0.57 -5.06
N LEU A 45 -3.64 1.13 -3.86
CA LEU A 45 -3.93 0.44 -2.61
C LEU A 45 -4.90 1.25 -1.75
N CYS A 46 -5.67 0.60 -0.87
CA CYS A 46 -6.38 1.35 0.16
C CYS A 46 -5.38 2.07 1.10
N CYS A 47 -5.82 3.12 1.80
CA CYS A 47 -4.90 3.90 2.64
C CYS A 47 -4.18 3.06 3.70
N ARG A 48 -4.85 2.05 4.27
CA ARG A 48 -4.29 1.17 5.30
C ARG A 48 -3.17 0.30 4.75
N CYS A 49 -3.39 -0.34 3.61
CA CYS A 49 -2.37 -1.16 2.95
C CYS A 49 -1.16 -0.30 2.52
N ASN A 50 -1.42 0.87 1.93
CA ASN A 50 -0.37 1.81 1.55
C ASN A 50 0.50 2.23 2.76
N SER A 51 -0.13 2.57 3.88
CA SER A 51 0.59 2.93 5.10
C SER A 51 1.40 1.77 5.66
N VAL A 52 0.85 0.55 5.70
CA VAL A 52 1.57 -0.65 6.19
C VAL A 52 2.85 -0.90 5.40
N ILE A 53 2.79 -0.80 4.07
CA ILE A 53 3.98 -0.95 3.21
C ILE A 53 5.00 0.17 3.49
N GLY A 54 4.53 1.41 3.65
CA GLY A 54 5.37 2.55 4.02
C GLY A 54 6.09 2.36 5.37
N TYR A 55 5.37 1.88 6.40
CA TYR A 55 5.96 1.57 7.70
C TYR A 55 6.97 0.42 7.65
N ALA A 56 6.76 -0.54 6.76
CA ALA A 56 7.72 -1.61 6.48
C ALA A 56 8.91 -1.15 5.63
N LYS A 57 8.96 0.13 5.19
CA LYS A 57 10.01 0.70 4.32
C LYS A 57 10.26 -0.13 3.07
N ASP A 58 9.20 -0.62 2.44
CA ASP A 58 9.28 -1.53 1.28
C ASP A 58 10.06 -2.83 1.54
N ASN A 59 10.26 -3.23 2.80
CA ASN A 59 10.97 -4.47 3.14
C ASN A 59 9.97 -5.63 3.36
N PRO A 60 9.93 -6.63 2.45
CA PRO A 60 9.02 -7.78 2.59
C PRO A 60 9.28 -8.59 3.86
N GLU A 61 10.52 -8.63 4.34
CA GLU A 61 10.87 -9.41 5.52
C GLU A 61 10.25 -8.85 6.80
N THR A 62 10.16 -7.52 6.91
CA THR A 62 9.45 -6.87 8.01
C THR A 62 7.97 -7.27 8.03
N LEU A 63 7.33 -7.37 6.86
CA LEU A 63 5.94 -7.80 6.76
C LEU A 63 5.76 -9.28 7.12
N ARG A 64 6.66 -10.16 6.68
CA ARG A 64 6.65 -11.59 7.06
C ARG A 64 6.81 -11.79 8.57
N ASN A 65 7.67 -11.00 9.20
CA ASN A 65 7.85 -11.03 10.65
C ASN A 65 6.58 -10.57 11.39
N ALA A 66 5.90 -9.54 10.90
CA ALA A 66 4.63 -9.09 11.46
C ALA A 66 3.54 -10.17 11.35
N ILE A 67 3.43 -10.85 10.20
CA ILE A 67 2.52 -11.98 10.01
C ILE A 67 2.85 -13.11 10.99
N SER A 68 4.13 -13.51 11.06
CA SER A 68 4.60 -14.56 11.96
C SER A 68 4.29 -14.26 13.44
N TYR A 69 4.41 -12.99 13.86
CA TYR A 69 4.06 -12.57 15.21
C TYR A 69 2.56 -12.75 15.50
N LEU A 70 1.69 -12.35 14.58
CA LEU A 70 0.24 -12.49 14.73
C LEU A 70 -0.20 -13.96 14.78
N GLU A 71 0.40 -14.80 13.94
CA GLU A 71 0.10 -16.24 13.91
C GLU A 71 0.52 -16.92 15.23
N ARG A 72 1.73 -16.63 15.72
CA ARG A 72 2.25 -17.18 16.98
C ARG A 72 1.48 -16.72 18.21
N ASN A 73 0.94 -15.50 18.20
CA ASN A 73 0.24 -14.89 19.33
C ASN A 73 -1.27 -14.80 19.09
N SER A 74 -1.80 -15.64 18.20
CA SER A 74 -3.25 -15.80 18.06
C SER A 74 -3.80 -16.25 19.42
N ILE A 75 -4.61 -15.38 20.03
CA ILE A 75 -5.05 -15.49 21.43
C ILE A 75 -5.59 -16.90 21.68
N VAL A 76 -4.83 -17.69 22.44
CA VAL A 76 -5.35 -18.92 23.05
C VAL A 76 -6.35 -18.43 24.08
N ARG A 77 -7.66 -18.61 23.82
CA ARG A 77 -8.67 -18.31 24.83
C ARG A 77 -8.32 -19.16 26.07
N PRO A 78 -8.25 -18.57 27.27
CA PRO A 78 -8.19 -19.38 28.48
C PRO A 78 -9.41 -20.30 28.44
N THR A 79 -9.20 -21.61 28.37
CA THR A 79 -10.24 -22.57 28.69
C THR A 79 -10.60 -22.35 30.16
N LEU A 80 -11.84 -21.94 30.41
CA LEU A 80 -12.45 -21.99 31.74
C LEU A 80 -12.46 -23.44 32.24
#